data_AF-A0A6H5JNM4-F1
#
_entry.id   AF-A0A6H5JNM4-F1
#
_cell.length_a   1.000
_cell.length_b   1.000
_cell.length_c   1.000
_cell.angle_alpha   90.00
_cell.angle_beta   90.00
_cell.angle_gamma   90.00
#
_symmetry.space_group_name_H-M   'P 1'
#
loop_
_entity.id
_entity.type
_entity.pdbx_description
1 polymer ?
#
loop_
_entity_poly.entity_id
_entity_poly.type
_entity_poly.pdbx_seq_one_letter_code
_entity_poly.pdbx_strand_id
1 'polypeptide(L)'
;MRMLALIWRLRATLPPILAVSSSAFAVGVDERGEEGGGGAIGIREGFVVQEVGCPQAISHDEALARTSDPSWPGGVLNVTSLETVGRSGNHYMAISTMFSLAFCCGVKVLELPDTDYRFPTEEGGEFKSSKHLFSFSSHGTDGVEAERQTWSQLTGLEDLQGRVGVCPKKRIVDGTHANHITGLGKDLQRCIRHVHMRGCEAAYLQQVIGDESSCPDSPPPVGTDGEPTGLVVPGTTGLLPSETKGDGHLVVHIRSQDIFKPDTRYHQYGQPPLGYFLAVIASKKWDYLSVLTSGPDKQLNPTYSVIAELNRQGFLGTNVEMHKDRSFWEDLQAMLCADSLALSHSTLSNLLLAHSRAKRFFLPWGCEPQPWTLKLNRFVNASMICLQRPEVYGIDWRTTSDAYTVYDSWDPNSNMMEMVVSDAVKGVQRCCN
;
A
#
# COMPACT_ATOMS: atom_id res chain seq x y z
N MET A 1 11.54 32.26 30.74
CA MET A 1 12.68 32.72 29.93
C MET A 1 13.87 31.81 30.16
N ARG A 2 14.11 30.85 29.25
CA ARG A 2 15.37 30.12 28.94
C ARG A 2 15.00 28.78 28.30
N MET A 3 14.77 28.80 26.99
CA MET A 3 14.74 27.59 26.16
C MET A 3 15.02 28.01 24.71
N LEU A 4 16.26 28.38 24.43
CA LEU A 4 16.77 28.72 23.09
C LEU A 4 18.28 28.48 23.11
N ALA A 5 18.69 27.21 22.98
CA ALA A 5 20.08 26.84 22.76
C ALA A 5 20.19 25.36 22.33
N LEU A 6 19.66 24.98 21.16
CA LEU A 6 19.96 23.67 20.58
C LEU A 6 19.72 23.61 19.06
N ILE A 7 20.22 24.58 18.27
CA ILE A 7 20.18 24.54 16.79
C ILE A 7 21.54 24.90 16.15
N TRP A 8 22.66 24.79 16.88
CA TRP A 8 23.98 25.05 16.30
C TRP A 8 24.95 23.93 16.66
N ARG A 9 24.95 22.86 15.86
CA ARG A 9 26.07 21.95 15.61
C ARG A 9 25.61 20.83 14.68
N LEU A 10 25.98 20.92 13.41
CA LEU A 10 26.35 19.81 12.52
C LEU A 10 26.70 20.39 11.13
N ARG A 11 27.91 20.96 11.03
CA ARG A 11 28.65 21.07 9.78
C ARG A 11 29.84 20.11 9.91
N ALA A 12 29.84 19.03 9.15
CA ALA A 12 31.02 18.19 8.93
C ALA A 12 30.91 17.47 7.58
N THR A 13 31.65 18.03 6.60
CA THR A 13 32.49 17.36 5.59
C THR A 13 32.22 15.88 5.24
N LEU A 14 31.84 15.65 3.99
CA LEU A 14 31.90 14.35 3.28
C LEU A 14 33.15 14.28 2.38
N PRO A 15 33.88 13.15 2.32
CA PRO A 15 34.89 12.89 1.28
C PRO A 15 34.28 12.24 0.02
N PRO A 16 34.94 12.33 -1.14
CA PRO A 16 34.43 11.78 -2.41
C PRO A 16 34.88 10.33 -2.59
N ILE A 17 33.97 9.42 -2.93
CA ILE A 17 34.34 8.06 -3.38
C ILE A 17 33.48 7.65 -4.60
N LEU A 18 34.18 7.65 -5.73
CA LEU A 18 34.16 6.73 -6.86
C LEU A 18 32.82 6.19 -7.38
N ALA A 19 32.45 6.69 -8.55
CA ALA A 19 31.51 6.07 -9.47
C ALA A 19 32.04 4.72 -9.97
N VAL A 20 31.23 3.67 -9.83
CA VAL A 20 31.35 2.43 -10.59
C VAL A 20 30.09 2.29 -11.43
N SER A 21 30.28 2.31 -12.74
CA SER A 21 29.24 2.10 -13.74
C SER A 21 28.82 0.63 -13.79
N SER A 22 27.51 0.38 -13.77
CA SER A 22 26.95 -0.88 -14.26
C SER A 22 25.58 -0.63 -14.89
N SER A 23 25.62 -0.55 -16.22
CA SER A 23 24.61 -0.97 -17.21
C SER A 23 23.14 -1.04 -16.78
N ALA A 24 22.39 -0.03 -17.21
CA ALA A 24 20.94 -0.05 -17.32
C ALA A 24 20.49 -1.02 -18.44
N PHE A 25 19.60 -1.95 -18.11
CA PHE A 25 18.70 -2.55 -19.09
C PHE A 25 17.46 -1.65 -19.17
N ALA A 26 17.45 -0.75 -20.15
CA ALA A 26 16.24 -0.09 -20.60
C ALA A 26 15.59 -1.00 -21.65
N VAL A 27 14.43 -1.57 -21.34
CA VAL A 27 13.53 -2.12 -22.35
C VAL A 27 12.50 -1.05 -22.65
N GLY A 28 12.51 -0.60 -23.91
CA GLY A 28 11.74 0.54 -24.41
C GLY A 28 10.23 0.32 -24.30
N VAL A 29 9.56 1.41 -23.92
CA VAL A 29 8.15 1.63 -24.17
C VAL A 29 8.03 2.04 -25.63
N ASP A 30 7.41 1.19 -26.44
CA ASP A 30 7.03 1.55 -27.81
C ASP A 30 5.58 2.02 -27.82
N GLU A 31 5.37 3.26 -28.25
CA GLU A 31 4.07 3.88 -28.45
C GLU A 31 3.51 3.40 -29.80
N ARG A 32 2.43 2.60 -29.77
CA ARG A 32 1.40 2.60 -30.83
C ARG A 32 0.17 1.75 -30.48
N GLY A 33 -0.98 2.42 -30.43
CA GLY A 33 -2.25 1.95 -31.02
C GLY A 33 -3.10 0.98 -30.20
N GLU A 34 -4.33 1.39 -29.94
CA GLU A 34 -5.43 0.60 -29.37
C GLU A 34 -5.65 -0.74 -30.08
N GLU A 35 -5.55 -1.84 -29.31
CA GLU A 35 -6.39 -3.06 -29.31
C GLU A 35 -5.55 -4.23 -28.72
N GLY A 36 -5.88 -4.62 -27.49
CA GLY A 36 -5.23 -5.74 -26.78
C GLY A 36 -4.02 -5.33 -25.95
N GLY A 37 -4.25 -4.59 -24.86
CA GLY A 37 -3.26 -4.38 -23.80
C GLY A 37 -2.93 -5.71 -23.11
N GLY A 38 -2.05 -6.51 -23.74
CA GLY A 38 -1.58 -7.78 -23.20
C GLY A 38 -0.81 -7.53 -21.92
N GLY A 39 -1.45 -7.73 -20.77
CA GLY A 39 -0.77 -7.63 -19.49
C GLY A 39 0.34 -8.68 -19.41
N ALA A 40 1.59 -8.24 -19.25
CA ALA A 40 2.72 -9.14 -19.14
C ALA A 40 2.81 -9.72 -17.73
N ILE A 41 2.91 -11.05 -17.63
CA ILE A 41 3.35 -11.73 -16.42
C ILE A 41 4.87 -11.90 -16.54
N GLY A 42 5.60 -11.61 -15.46
CA GLY A 42 7.04 -11.83 -15.42
C GLY A 42 7.49 -12.45 -14.09
N ILE A 43 8.69 -13.02 -14.11
CA ILE A 43 9.33 -13.60 -12.93
C ILE A 43 10.43 -12.65 -12.42
N ARG A 44 10.38 -12.28 -11.14
CA ARG A 44 11.39 -11.44 -10.47
C ARG A 44 11.78 -12.06 -9.14
N GLU A 45 13.06 -12.41 -8.97
CA GLU A 45 13.59 -12.97 -7.71
C GLU A 45 12.79 -14.16 -7.12
N GLY A 46 12.25 -15.02 -8.00
CA GLY A 46 11.42 -16.17 -7.59
C GLY A 46 9.94 -15.85 -7.35
N PHE A 47 9.52 -14.60 -7.58
CA PHE A 47 8.12 -14.16 -7.56
C PHE A 47 7.54 -14.08 -8.97
N VAL A 48 6.28 -14.44 -9.13
CA VAL A 48 5.47 -14.15 -10.32
C VAL A 48 4.75 -12.83 -10.08
N VAL A 49 4.94 -11.85 -10.97
CA VAL A 49 4.34 -10.52 -10.85
C VAL A 49 3.68 -10.13 -12.16
N GLN A 50 2.42 -9.72 -12.08
CA GLN A 50 1.68 -9.04 -13.15
C GLN A 50 1.37 -7.61 -12.70
N GLU A 51 2.04 -6.64 -13.30
CA GLU A 51 1.93 -5.22 -12.88
C GLU A 51 0.89 -4.44 -13.68
N VAL A 52 0.67 -4.79 -14.96
CA VAL A 52 -0.18 -4.03 -15.89
C VAL A 52 -1.14 -4.98 -16.59
N GLY A 53 -2.40 -4.55 -16.73
CA GLY A 53 -3.46 -5.27 -17.41
C GLY A 53 -3.87 -6.59 -16.74
N CYS A 54 -5.02 -7.13 -17.13
CA CYS A 54 -5.49 -8.43 -16.66
C CYS A 54 -5.95 -9.29 -17.84
N PRO A 55 -5.04 -9.93 -18.59
CA PRO A 55 -5.38 -10.90 -19.64
C PRO A 55 -6.21 -12.09 -19.15
N GLN A 56 -6.28 -12.30 -17.83
CA GLN A 56 -7.12 -13.32 -17.23
C GLN A 56 -8.58 -12.90 -17.17
N ALA A 57 -8.93 -11.62 -17.31
CA ALA A 57 -10.31 -11.19 -17.36
C ALA A 57 -10.98 -11.77 -18.62
N ILE A 58 -12.14 -12.39 -18.45
CA ILE A 58 -12.90 -13.05 -19.53
C ILE A 58 -14.34 -12.56 -19.56
N SER A 59 -14.99 -12.74 -20.72
CA SER A 59 -16.41 -12.42 -20.88
C SER A 59 -17.32 -13.43 -20.17
N HIS A 60 -18.59 -13.06 -19.98
CA HIS A 60 -19.59 -13.97 -19.39
C HIS A 60 -19.83 -15.21 -20.26
N ASP A 61 -19.99 -15.04 -21.58
CA ASP A 61 -20.22 -16.13 -22.52
C ASP A 61 -19.04 -17.10 -22.55
N GLU A 62 -17.82 -16.56 -22.47
CA GLU A 62 -16.61 -17.37 -22.34
C GLU A 62 -16.60 -18.14 -21.03
N ALA A 63 -16.92 -17.52 -19.90
CA ALA A 63 -16.98 -18.22 -18.62
C ALA A 63 -18.01 -19.36 -18.62
N LEU A 64 -19.16 -19.18 -19.28
CA LEU A 64 -20.17 -20.23 -19.48
C LEU A 64 -19.63 -21.37 -20.35
N ALA A 65 -18.94 -21.06 -21.44
CA ALA A 65 -18.30 -22.05 -22.30
C ALA A 65 -17.23 -22.85 -21.51
N ARG A 66 -16.31 -22.18 -20.81
CA ARG A 66 -15.28 -22.83 -19.97
C ARG A 66 -15.90 -23.69 -18.85
N THR A 67 -17.00 -23.24 -18.25
CA THR A 67 -17.66 -23.96 -17.16
C THR A 67 -18.32 -25.24 -17.64
N SER A 68 -18.98 -25.20 -18.80
CA SER A 68 -19.72 -26.31 -19.39
C SER A 68 -18.84 -27.35 -20.09
N ASP A 69 -17.68 -26.95 -20.60
CA ASP A 69 -16.77 -27.84 -21.31
C ASP A 69 -15.85 -28.63 -20.34
N PRO A 70 -15.96 -29.97 -20.27
CA PRO A 70 -15.11 -30.80 -19.41
C PRO A 70 -13.67 -30.95 -19.92
N SER A 71 -13.38 -30.58 -21.17
CA SER A 71 -12.01 -30.64 -21.73
C SER A 71 -11.09 -29.55 -21.17
N TRP A 72 -11.67 -28.52 -20.53
CA TRP A 72 -10.90 -27.42 -19.95
C TRP A 72 -10.35 -27.83 -18.58
N PRO A 73 -9.02 -27.83 -18.40
CA PRO A 73 -8.42 -28.27 -17.15
C PRO A 73 -8.64 -27.22 -16.05
N GLY A 74 -8.78 -27.69 -14.81
CA GLY A 74 -8.95 -26.83 -13.64
C GLY A 74 -10.37 -26.84 -13.06
N GLY A 75 -10.47 -26.38 -11.81
CA GLY A 75 -11.75 -26.23 -11.09
C GLY A 75 -12.39 -24.86 -11.29
N VAL A 76 -13.63 -24.70 -10.81
CA VAL A 76 -14.31 -23.40 -10.73
C VAL A 76 -14.20 -22.90 -9.28
N LEU A 77 -13.73 -21.67 -9.11
CA LEU A 77 -13.66 -20.99 -7.81
C LEU A 77 -14.72 -19.89 -7.80
N ASN A 78 -15.76 -20.05 -6.98
CA ASN A 78 -16.83 -19.06 -6.84
C ASN A 78 -16.81 -18.48 -5.43
N VAL A 79 -16.45 -17.21 -5.34
CA VAL A 79 -16.44 -16.43 -4.10
C VAL A 79 -17.80 -15.75 -3.97
N THR A 80 -18.64 -16.28 -3.08
CA THR A 80 -20.04 -15.83 -2.97
C THR A 80 -20.19 -14.57 -2.11
N SER A 81 -19.28 -14.33 -1.18
CA SER A 81 -19.28 -13.13 -0.33
C SER A 81 -17.90 -12.90 0.28
N LEU A 82 -17.56 -11.62 0.43
CA LEU A 82 -16.38 -11.15 1.15
C LEU A 82 -16.76 -10.26 2.35
N GLU A 83 -18.06 -10.19 2.70
CA GLU A 83 -18.62 -9.29 3.72
C GLU A 83 -17.94 -9.44 5.09
N THR A 84 -17.54 -10.67 5.41
CA THR A 84 -16.97 -11.09 6.69
C THR A 84 -15.46 -10.83 6.81
N VAL A 85 -14.78 -10.41 5.73
CA VAL A 85 -13.33 -10.09 5.72
C VAL A 85 -13.01 -8.81 6.52
N GLY A 86 -14.02 -7.96 6.75
CA GLY A 86 -13.92 -6.75 7.55
C GLY A 86 -13.52 -5.52 6.72
N ARG A 87 -12.48 -4.79 7.14
CA ARG A 87 -12.10 -3.48 6.57
C ARG A 87 -11.44 -3.59 5.18
N SER A 88 -11.45 -2.50 4.40
CA SER A 88 -10.97 -2.45 3.01
C SER A 88 -9.55 -3.00 2.80
N GLY A 89 -8.61 -2.74 3.72
CA GLY A 89 -7.27 -3.33 3.65
C GLY A 89 -7.24 -4.86 3.77
N ASN A 90 -8.05 -5.43 4.67
CA ASN A 90 -8.21 -6.89 4.77
C ASN A 90 -8.93 -7.43 3.54
N HIS A 91 -9.88 -6.66 3.03
CA HIS A 91 -10.67 -7.01 1.86
C HIS A 91 -9.79 -7.15 0.62
N TYR A 92 -8.90 -6.17 0.40
CA TYR A 92 -7.87 -6.22 -0.63
C TYR A 92 -7.01 -7.49 -0.52
N MET A 93 -6.51 -7.80 0.68
CA MET A 93 -5.69 -8.99 0.90
C MET A 93 -6.43 -10.29 0.56
N ALA A 94 -7.72 -10.38 0.88
CA ALA A 94 -8.53 -11.55 0.53
C ALA A 94 -8.64 -11.73 -0.98
N ILE A 95 -8.91 -10.65 -1.71
CA ILE A 95 -8.99 -10.66 -3.19
C ILE A 95 -7.64 -11.05 -3.80
N SER A 96 -6.55 -10.41 -3.37
CA SER A 96 -5.19 -10.75 -3.79
C SER A 96 -4.86 -12.23 -3.58
N THR A 97 -5.29 -12.77 -2.43
CA THR A 97 -5.15 -14.20 -2.12
C THR A 97 -5.98 -15.08 -3.05
N MET A 98 -7.21 -14.68 -3.42
CA MET A 98 -8.05 -15.43 -4.37
C MET A 98 -7.44 -15.47 -5.76
N PHE A 99 -6.88 -14.36 -6.26
CA PHE A 99 -6.17 -14.34 -7.54
C PHE A 99 -4.93 -15.23 -7.53
N SER A 100 -4.13 -15.15 -6.46
CA SER A 100 -2.94 -15.98 -6.29
C SER A 100 -3.30 -17.47 -6.23
N LEU A 101 -4.37 -17.83 -5.50
CA LEU A 101 -4.91 -19.18 -5.46
C LEU A 101 -5.38 -19.65 -6.84
N ALA A 102 -6.09 -18.80 -7.58
CA ALA A 102 -6.59 -19.13 -8.91
C ALA A 102 -5.46 -19.38 -9.91
N PHE A 103 -4.40 -18.57 -9.87
CA PHE A 103 -3.17 -18.77 -10.64
C PHE A 103 -2.48 -20.08 -10.26
N CYS A 104 -2.20 -20.29 -8.98
CA CYS A 104 -1.50 -21.48 -8.47
C CYS A 104 -2.23 -22.80 -8.77
N CYS A 105 -3.57 -22.76 -8.85
CA CYS A 105 -4.39 -23.93 -9.12
C CYS A 105 -4.80 -24.09 -10.59
N GLY A 106 -4.42 -23.15 -11.47
CA GLY A 106 -4.86 -23.12 -12.85
C GLY A 106 -6.37 -23.18 -12.98
N VAL A 107 -7.07 -22.34 -12.23
CA VAL A 107 -8.53 -22.30 -12.15
C VAL A 107 -9.13 -21.90 -13.50
N LYS A 108 -10.12 -22.66 -13.97
CA LYS A 108 -10.76 -22.40 -15.26
C LYS A 108 -11.69 -21.20 -15.23
N VAL A 109 -12.37 -20.97 -14.11
CA VAL A 109 -13.19 -19.77 -13.87
C VAL A 109 -13.08 -19.40 -12.40
N LEU A 110 -12.60 -18.19 -12.14
CA LEU A 110 -12.73 -17.49 -10.86
C LEU A 110 -13.87 -16.47 -11.01
N GLU A 111 -14.90 -16.62 -10.18
CA GLU A 111 -16.03 -15.71 -10.06
C GLU A 111 -15.94 -15.00 -8.71
N LEU A 112 -15.82 -13.67 -8.73
CA LEU A 112 -15.86 -12.82 -7.53
C LEU A 112 -17.29 -12.31 -7.30
N PRO A 113 -17.65 -11.87 -6.07
CA PRO A 113 -19.00 -11.38 -5.78
C PRO A 113 -19.36 -10.16 -6.64
N ASP A 114 -20.61 -10.11 -7.12
CA ASP A 114 -21.14 -8.98 -7.91
C ASP A 114 -21.23 -7.67 -7.10
N THR A 115 -21.28 -7.78 -5.78
CA THR A 115 -21.34 -6.64 -4.86
C THR A 115 -20.35 -6.85 -3.71
N ASP A 116 -19.58 -5.80 -3.42
CA ASP A 116 -18.79 -5.68 -2.20
C ASP A 116 -19.20 -4.42 -1.42
N TYR A 117 -19.48 -4.62 -0.13
CA TYR A 117 -19.95 -3.61 0.79
C TYR A 117 -18.82 -2.94 1.59
N ARG A 118 -17.56 -3.33 1.35
CA ARG A 118 -16.41 -2.92 2.17
C ARG A 118 -15.45 -1.96 1.49
N PHE A 119 -15.42 -1.91 0.16
CA PHE A 119 -14.72 -0.83 -0.52
C PHE A 119 -15.59 0.42 -0.63
N PRO A 120 -15.05 1.60 -0.30
CA PRO A 120 -15.74 2.86 -0.53
C PRO A 120 -15.88 3.15 -2.03
N THR A 121 -16.92 3.91 -2.39
CA THR A 121 -17.16 4.44 -3.73
C THR A 121 -17.34 5.96 -3.67
N GLU A 122 -17.23 6.64 -4.82
CA GLU A 122 -17.46 8.10 -4.93
C GLU A 122 -18.82 8.53 -4.37
N GLU A 123 -19.86 7.73 -4.59
CA GLU A 123 -21.22 8.01 -4.17
C GLU A 123 -21.52 7.57 -2.72
N GLY A 124 -20.53 7.04 -1.99
CA GLY A 124 -20.72 6.49 -0.64
C GLY A 124 -21.62 5.25 -0.59
N GLY A 125 -21.85 4.61 -1.75
CA GLY A 125 -22.65 3.41 -1.92
C GLY A 125 -21.83 2.12 -1.98
N GLU A 126 -22.51 1.02 -2.25
CA GLU A 126 -21.91 -0.31 -2.44
C GLU A 126 -20.99 -0.35 -3.65
N PHE A 127 -19.83 -1.02 -3.53
CA PHE A 127 -18.97 -1.29 -4.67
C PHE A 127 -19.62 -2.39 -5.52
N LYS A 128 -20.22 -1.98 -6.64
CA LYS A 128 -20.80 -2.90 -7.63
C LYS A 128 -19.77 -3.21 -8.69
N SER A 129 -18.98 -4.21 -8.37
CA SER A 129 -18.06 -4.86 -9.30
C SER A 129 -18.93 -5.69 -10.24
N SER A 130 -19.37 -5.12 -11.37
CA SER A 130 -20.08 -5.88 -12.42
C SER A 130 -19.41 -7.25 -12.61
N LYS A 131 -20.16 -8.36 -12.73
CA LYS A 131 -19.63 -9.75 -12.84
C LYS A 131 -18.16 -9.84 -13.31
N HIS A 132 -17.23 -9.93 -12.35
CA HIS A 132 -15.81 -10.09 -12.67
C HIS A 132 -15.47 -11.56 -12.76
N LEU A 133 -15.15 -11.98 -13.98
CA LEU A 133 -14.87 -13.36 -14.33
C LEU A 133 -13.43 -13.44 -14.82
N PHE A 134 -12.67 -14.34 -14.23
CA PHE A 134 -11.26 -14.52 -14.58
C PHE A 134 -10.97 -15.97 -14.91
N SER A 135 -9.97 -16.20 -15.75
CA SER A 135 -9.44 -17.52 -16.00
C SER A 135 -7.93 -17.58 -15.96
N PHE A 136 -7.46 -18.61 -15.30
CA PHE A 136 -6.06 -18.95 -15.15
C PHE A 136 -5.80 -20.35 -15.73
N SER A 137 -6.71 -20.90 -16.54
CA SER A 137 -6.45 -22.14 -17.27
C SER A 137 -5.57 -21.88 -18.49
N SER A 138 -4.70 -22.85 -18.80
CA SER A 138 -3.78 -22.83 -19.94
C SER A 138 -4.47 -22.75 -21.30
N HIS A 139 -5.63 -23.40 -21.46
CA HIS A 139 -6.44 -23.24 -22.67
C HIS A 139 -6.96 -21.81 -22.76
N GLY A 140 -6.42 -21.02 -23.69
CA GLY A 140 -6.86 -19.65 -23.98
C GLY A 140 -5.94 -18.52 -23.48
N THR A 141 -4.84 -18.82 -22.79
CA THR A 141 -3.84 -17.81 -22.43
C THR A 141 -2.41 -18.38 -22.53
N ASP A 142 -1.88 -18.47 -23.75
CA ASP A 142 -0.57 -19.08 -24.04
C ASP A 142 0.57 -18.53 -23.16
N GLY A 143 0.50 -17.23 -22.80
CA GLY A 143 1.47 -16.62 -21.89
C GLY A 143 1.41 -17.12 -20.44
N VAL A 144 0.24 -17.52 -19.93
CA VAL A 144 0.08 -17.92 -18.52
C VAL A 144 0.60 -19.34 -18.28
N GLU A 145 0.50 -20.23 -19.27
CA GLU A 145 1.05 -21.59 -19.15
C GLU A 145 2.58 -21.59 -19.21
N ALA A 146 3.16 -20.92 -20.22
CA ALA A 146 4.60 -20.82 -20.38
C ALA A 146 5.28 -20.21 -19.14
N GLU A 147 4.70 -19.15 -18.57
CA GLU A 147 5.24 -18.51 -17.35
C GLU A 147 5.13 -19.43 -16.12
N ARG A 148 4.03 -20.18 -15.97
CA ARG A 148 3.89 -21.15 -14.86
C ARG A 148 4.92 -22.28 -14.96
N GLN A 149 5.12 -22.83 -16.15
CA GLN A 149 6.11 -23.86 -16.37
C GLN A 149 7.52 -23.33 -16.07
N THR A 150 7.83 -22.13 -16.56
CA THR A 150 9.11 -21.45 -16.31
C THR A 150 9.32 -21.20 -14.82
N TRP A 151 8.31 -20.68 -14.12
CA TRP A 151 8.37 -20.45 -12.67
C TRP A 151 8.56 -21.75 -11.87
N SER A 152 7.83 -22.80 -12.23
CA SER A 152 7.96 -24.12 -11.60
C SER A 152 9.38 -24.67 -11.73
N GLN A 153 9.97 -24.53 -12.92
CA GLN A 153 11.36 -24.91 -13.18
C GLN A 153 12.36 -24.09 -12.37
N LEU A 154 12.17 -22.76 -12.28
CA LEU A 154 13.11 -21.86 -11.60
C LEU A 154 13.03 -21.95 -10.07
N THR A 155 11.85 -22.15 -9.51
CA THR A 155 11.62 -22.14 -8.05
C THR A 155 11.55 -23.52 -7.43
N GLY A 156 11.42 -24.57 -8.25
CA GLY A 156 11.14 -25.93 -7.78
C GLY A 156 9.73 -26.08 -7.18
N LEU A 157 8.85 -25.12 -7.42
CA LEU A 157 7.46 -25.17 -6.97
C LEU A 157 6.58 -25.75 -8.06
N GLU A 158 6.17 -26.99 -7.85
CA GLU A 158 5.41 -27.75 -8.84
C GLU A 158 4.06 -27.09 -9.16
N ASP A 159 3.62 -27.23 -10.41
CA ASP A 159 2.24 -26.93 -10.78
C ASP A 159 1.28 -27.79 -9.94
N LEU A 160 0.37 -27.13 -9.25
CA LEU A 160 -0.58 -27.77 -8.34
C LEU A 160 -1.90 -28.11 -9.05
N GLN A 161 -2.02 -27.77 -10.34
CA GLN A 161 -3.16 -28.14 -11.16
C GLN A 161 -3.39 -29.66 -11.12
N GLY A 162 -4.64 -30.07 -10.87
CA GLY A 162 -5.03 -31.49 -10.88
C GLY A 162 -4.63 -32.30 -9.64
N ARG A 163 -3.87 -31.74 -8.68
CA ARG A 163 -3.57 -32.43 -7.40
C ARG A 163 -4.82 -32.51 -6.53
N VAL A 164 -5.47 -33.67 -6.58
CA VAL A 164 -6.68 -33.98 -5.79
C VAL A 164 -6.40 -33.77 -4.31
N GLY A 165 -7.17 -32.88 -3.66
CA GLY A 165 -7.01 -32.53 -2.24
C GLY A 165 -6.18 -31.27 -1.99
N VAL A 166 -5.48 -30.72 -2.99
CA VAL A 166 -4.71 -29.47 -2.87
C VAL A 166 -5.49 -28.29 -3.44
N CYS A 167 -5.99 -28.42 -4.68
CA CYS A 167 -6.77 -27.39 -5.35
C CYS A 167 -8.28 -27.71 -5.32
N PRO A 168 -9.14 -26.81 -4.83
CA PRO A 168 -10.56 -27.09 -4.71
C PRO A 168 -11.24 -27.11 -6.09
N LYS A 169 -12.09 -28.13 -6.35
CA LYS A 169 -12.91 -28.22 -7.58
C LYS A 169 -14.08 -27.21 -7.58
N LYS A 170 -14.59 -26.91 -6.39
CA LYS A 170 -15.60 -25.88 -6.08
C LYS A 170 -15.41 -25.48 -4.63
N ARG A 171 -15.22 -24.19 -4.35
CA ARG A 171 -15.14 -23.67 -2.98
C ARG A 171 -16.04 -22.46 -2.87
N ILE A 172 -16.98 -22.53 -1.95
CA ILE A 172 -17.71 -21.37 -1.43
C ILE A 172 -16.88 -20.91 -0.24
N VAL A 173 -16.26 -19.74 -0.34
CA VAL A 173 -15.53 -19.13 0.77
C VAL A 173 -16.50 -18.19 1.47
N ASP A 174 -16.89 -18.51 2.69
CA ASP A 174 -17.38 -17.50 3.63
C ASP A 174 -16.15 -16.71 4.10
N GLY A 175 -16.12 -15.40 3.85
CA GLY A 175 -14.98 -14.50 4.04
C GLY A 175 -14.41 -14.42 5.47
N THR A 176 -14.98 -15.12 6.45
CA THR A 176 -14.50 -15.21 7.84
C THR A 176 -13.05 -15.75 7.92
N HIS A 177 -12.58 -16.42 6.86
CA HIS A 177 -11.24 -17.01 6.78
C HIS A 177 -10.46 -16.65 5.50
N ALA A 178 -10.85 -15.65 4.71
CA ALA A 178 -10.15 -15.39 3.43
C ALA A 178 -8.68 -14.97 3.62
N ASN A 179 -8.35 -14.31 4.73
CA ASN A 179 -6.96 -13.98 5.11
C ASN A 179 -6.19 -15.15 5.75
N HIS A 180 -6.88 -16.25 6.07
CA HIS A 180 -6.34 -17.46 6.69
C HIS A 180 -7.03 -18.64 6.05
N ILE A 181 -6.74 -18.89 4.79
CA ILE A 181 -7.24 -20.11 4.15
C ILE A 181 -6.61 -21.29 4.89
N THR A 182 -7.34 -21.82 5.87
CA THR A 182 -6.90 -22.94 6.68
C THR A 182 -7.00 -24.22 5.85
N GLY A 183 -6.20 -25.22 6.22
CA GLY A 183 -6.19 -26.52 5.53
C GLY A 183 -5.52 -26.53 4.16
N LEU A 184 -4.84 -25.44 3.74
CA LEU A 184 -4.00 -25.50 2.54
C LEU A 184 -2.70 -26.26 2.84
N GLY A 185 -2.29 -27.13 1.91
CA GLY A 185 -0.98 -27.77 1.93
C GLY A 185 0.16 -26.74 1.88
N LYS A 186 1.33 -27.11 2.42
CA LYS A 186 2.50 -26.22 2.51
C LYS A 186 2.93 -25.67 1.14
N ASP A 187 2.82 -26.48 0.10
CA ASP A 187 3.23 -26.11 -1.26
C ASP A 187 2.30 -25.05 -1.85
N LEU A 188 0.98 -25.19 -1.65
CA LEU A 188 0.01 -24.18 -2.10
C LEU A 188 0.16 -22.87 -1.33
N GLN A 189 0.39 -22.92 -0.01
CA GLN A 189 0.70 -21.72 0.77
C GLN A 189 2.00 -21.06 0.30
N ARG A 190 3.00 -21.85 -0.11
CA ARG A 190 4.24 -21.32 -0.67
C ARG A 190 3.98 -20.66 -2.02
N CYS A 191 3.24 -21.29 -2.93
CA CYS A 191 2.86 -20.70 -4.22
C CYS A 191 2.12 -19.37 -4.04
N ILE A 192 1.04 -19.34 -3.25
CA ILE A 192 0.23 -18.13 -3.02
C ILE A 192 1.06 -16.95 -2.52
N ARG A 193 2.12 -17.20 -1.74
CA ARG A 193 3.01 -16.15 -1.22
C ARG A 193 3.97 -15.56 -2.26
N HIS A 194 4.15 -16.23 -3.41
CA HIS A 194 5.09 -15.82 -4.44
C HIS A 194 4.40 -15.32 -5.71
N VAL A 195 3.07 -15.31 -5.75
CA VAL A 195 2.29 -14.87 -6.91
C VAL A 195 1.59 -13.57 -6.58
N HIS A 196 1.71 -12.58 -7.46
CA HIS A 196 1.10 -11.26 -7.32
C HIS A 196 0.44 -10.83 -8.62
N MET A 197 -0.90 -10.79 -8.62
CA MET A 197 -1.71 -10.50 -9.81
C MET A 197 -2.26 -9.06 -9.79
N ARG A 198 -1.37 -8.07 -9.64
CA ARG A 198 -1.78 -6.67 -9.42
C ARG A 198 -2.60 -6.09 -10.54
N GLY A 199 -2.30 -6.45 -11.79
CA GLY A 199 -3.11 -6.03 -12.92
C GLY A 199 -4.57 -6.51 -12.81
N CYS A 200 -4.80 -7.73 -12.33
CA CYS A 200 -6.14 -8.24 -12.04
C CYS A 200 -6.77 -7.66 -10.78
N GLU A 201 -5.97 -7.39 -9.74
CA GLU A 201 -6.44 -6.64 -8.56
C GLU A 201 -6.93 -5.23 -8.96
N ALA A 202 -6.16 -4.53 -9.80
CA ALA A 202 -6.52 -3.22 -10.32
C ALA A 202 -7.76 -3.27 -11.23
N ALA A 203 -7.86 -4.27 -12.10
CA ALA A 203 -9.04 -4.48 -12.94
C ALA A 203 -10.30 -4.75 -12.09
N TYR A 204 -10.16 -5.49 -10.99
CA TYR A 204 -11.26 -5.68 -10.04
C TYR A 204 -11.59 -4.38 -9.31
N LEU A 205 -10.60 -3.59 -8.90
CA LEU A 205 -10.77 -2.38 -8.08
C LEU A 205 -10.88 -1.09 -8.91
N GLN A 206 -11.17 -1.15 -10.21
CA GLN A 206 -11.05 -0.01 -11.10
C GLN A 206 -11.84 1.23 -10.65
N GLN A 207 -13.07 1.04 -10.14
CA GLN A 207 -13.88 2.18 -9.63
C GLN A 207 -13.35 2.74 -8.30
N VAL A 208 -12.48 2.00 -7.60
CA VAL A 208 -11.89 2.38 -6.30
C VAL A 208 -10.53 3.05 -6.48
N ILE A 209 -9.72 2.55 -7.42
CA ILE A 209 -8.38 3.05 -7.68
C ILE A 209 -8.41 4.22 -8.66
N GLY A 210 -9.47 4.34 -9.46
CA GLY A 210 -9.58 5.33 -10.53
C GLY A 210 -8.61 5.05 -11.67
N ASP A 211 -8.76 5.75 -12.79
CA ASP A 211 -7.69 5.86 -13.79
C ASP A 211 -6.66 6.91 -13.34
N GLU A 212 -5.45 6.91 -13.90
CA GLU A 212 -4.44 7.91 -13.51
C GLU A 212 -4.94 9.36 -13.72
N SER A 213 -5.87 9.58 -14.66
CA SER A 213 -6.51 10.88 -14.90
C SER A 213 -7.46 11.34 -13.79
N SER A 214 -7.92 10.45 -12.92
CA SER A 214 -8.78 10.79 -11.77
C SER A 214 -8.02 11.50 -10.64
N CYS A 215 -6.69 11.47 -10.68
CA CYS A 215 -5.84 12.11 -9.70
C CYS A 215 -5.40 13.50 -10.20
N PRO A 216 -5.72 14.58 -9.46
CA PRO A 216 -5.41 15.93 -9.91
C PRO A 216 -3.89 16.15 -10.02
N ASP A 217 -3.45 16.78 -11.12
CA ASP A 217 -2.03 17.06 -11.39
C ASP A 217 -1.38 18.01 -10.36
N SER A 218 -2.18 18.66 -9.51
CA SER A 218 -1.72 19.42 -8.36
C SER A 218 -2.85 19.57 -7.32
N PRO A 219 -2.53 19.50 -6.01
CA PRO A 219 -3.52 19.83 -4.98
C PRO A 219 -3.96 21.30 -5.14
N PRO A 220 -5.25 21.62 -4.91
CA PRO A 220 -5.71 23.00 -4.96
C PRO A 220 -4.94 23.85 -3.92
N PRO A 221 -4.67 25.13 -4.20
CA PRO A 221 -4.08 26.01 -3.21
C PRO A 221 -4.94 25.99 -1.94
N VAL A 222 -4.30 25.83 -0.78
CA VAL A 222 -4.99 25.86 0.52
C VAL A 222 -5.78 27.15 0.60
N GLY A 223 -7.11 27.03 0.66
CA GLY A 223 -7.99 28.16 0.86
C GLY A 223 -7.63 28.85 2.17
N THR A 224 -7.00 30.01 2.11
CA THR A 224 -6.81 30.86 3.28
C THR A 224 -8.16 31.49 3.60
N ASP A 225 -8.95 30.84 4.47
CA ASP A 225 -10.19 31.41 5.03
C ASP A 225 -9.91 32.57 6.03
N GLY A 226 -8.82 33.30 5.85
CA GLY A 226 -8.47 34.48 6.61
C GLY A 226 -7.93 35.55 5.68
N GLU A 227 -8.57 36.71 5.68
CA GLU A 227 -8.05 37.90 5.00
C GLU A 227 -6.55 38.06 5.28
N PRO A 228 -5.71 38.22 4.25
CA PRO A 228 -4.35 38.65 4.47
C PRO A 228 -4.45 40.08 4.97
N THR A 229 -4.20 40.30 6.27
CA THR A 229 -3.83 41.62 6.78
C THR A 229 -2.44 41.93 6.24
N GLY A 230 -2.40 42.30 4.96
CA GLY A 230 -1.23 42.75 4.26
C GLY A 230 -0.77 44.07 4.87
N LEU A 231 0.18 43.98 5.80
CA LEU A 231 0.99 45.13 6.18
C LEU A 231 1.93 45.40 5.01
N VAL A 232 1.47 46.20 4.05
CA VAL A 232 2.26 46.69 2.93
C VAL A 232 3.34 47.60 3.50
N VAL A 233 4.57 47.10 3.57
CA VAL A 233 5.77 47.93 3.70
C VAL A 233 6.18 48.33 2.27
N PRO A 234 6.04 49.60 1.86
CA PRO A 234 6.46 50.02 0.54
C PRO A 234 7.99 50.16 0.50
N GLY A 235 8.66 49.44 -0.40
CA GLY A 235 10.06 49.74 -0.73
C GLY A 235 11.01 48.60 -1.07
N THR A 236 10.56 47.42 -1.51
CA THR A 236 11.49 46.38 -2.00
C THR A 236 11.02 45.79 -3.32
N THR A 237 11.34 46.48 -4.42
CA THR A 237 11.44 45.87 -5.75
C THR A 237 12.70 45.01 -5.80
N GLY A 238 12.66 43.87 -5.12
CA GLY A 238 13.64 42.79 -5.27
C GLY A 238 12.92 41.60 -5.87
N LEU A 239 13.44 41.08 -6.98
CA LEU A 239 13.03 39.77 -7.51
C LEU A 239 12.96 38.76 -6.37
N LEU A 240 11.75 38.30 -6.03
CA LEU A 240 11.57 37.13 -5.18
C LEU A 240 12.35 35.99 -5.83
N PRO A 241 13.33 35.38 -5.15
CA PRO A 241 14.01 34.21 -5.69
C PRO A 241 12.92 33.18 -5.99
N SER A 242 12.89 32.69 -7.23
CA SER A 242 12.05 31.58 -7.66
C SER A 242 12.09 30.53 -6.56
N GLU A 243 10.99 30.35 -5.82
CA GLU A 243 10.96 29.35 -4.77
C GLU A 243 11.37 28.03 -5.39
N THR A 244 12.44 27.43 -4.84
CA THR A 244 12.91 26.13 -5.29
C THR A 244 11.75 25.16 -5.16
N LYS A 245 11.31 24.60 -6.30
CA LYS A 245 10.31 23.53 -6.39
C LYS A 245 10.61 22.47 -5.34
N GLY A 246 9.62 22.15 -4.51
CA GLY A 246 9.73 21.14 -3.48
C GLY A 246 9.66 19.72 -4.01
N ASP A 247 9.53 18.77 -3.09
CA ASP A 247 9.53 17.33 -3.32
C ASP A 247 8.13 16.75 -3.62
N GLY A 248 7.16 17.59 -4.03
CA GLY A 248 5.79 17.19 -4.35
C GLY A 248 4.87 17.07 -3.12
N HIS A 249 3.77 16.32 -3.30
CA HIS A 249 2.75 16.09 -2.28
C HIS A 249 3.08 14.90 -1.38
N LEU A 250 3.24 15.17 -0.08
CA LEU A 250 3.31 14.14 0.95
C LEU A 250 1.94 13.94 1.62
N VAL A 251 1.46 12.70 1.63
CA VAL A 251 0.32 12.29 2.45
C VAL A 251 0.80 11.46 3.64
N VAL A 252 0.46 11.91 4.85
CA VAL A 252 0.77 11.24 6.11
C VAL A 252 -0.48 10.55 6.63
N HIS A 253 -0.47 9.21 6.65
CA HIS A 253 -1.55 8.40 7.19
C HIS A 253 -1.24 7.96 8.63
N ILE A 254 -1.97 8.54 9.58
CA ILE A 254 -1.90 8.25 11.01
C ILE A 254 -3.07 7.34 11.38
N ARG A 255 -2.77 6.12 11.83
CA ARG A 255 -3.80 5.17 12.26
C ARG A 255 -4.36 5.54 13.62
N SER A 256 -5.66 5.39 13.83
CA SER A 256 -6.30 5.67 15.12
C SER A 256 -7.34 4.60 15.47
N GLN A 257 -8.20 4.88 16.44
CA GLN A 257 -9.37 4.09 16.84
C GLN A 257 -9.04 2.73 17.46
N ASP A 258 -9.11 1.65 16.67
CA ASP A 258 -9.13 0.27 17.17
C ASP A 258 -7.85 -0.12 17.88
N ILE A 259 -6.71 0.48 17.55
CA ILE A 259 -5.43 0.16 18.21
C ILE A 259 -5.29 0.79 19.60
N PHE A 260 -6.11 1.79 19.92
CA PHE A 260 -6.10 2.54 21.18
C PHE A 260 -7.17 2.07 22.18
N LYS A 261 -7.84 0.95 21.90
CA LYS A 261 -8.77 0.32 22.86
C LYS A 261 -7.98 -0.70 23.71
N PRO A 262 -8.06 -0.65 25.06
CA PRO A 262 -7.26 -1.53 25.94
C PRO A 262 -7.44 -3.03 25.71
N ASP A 263 -8.63 -3.47 25.28
CA ASP A 263 -8.96 -4.90 25.13
C ASP A 263 -8.74 -5.46 23.72
N THR A 264 -7.90 -4.85 22.88
CA THR A 264 -7.75 -5.35 21.51
C THR A 264 -6.60 -6.32 21.36
N ARG A 265 -6.79 -7.32 20.50
CA ARG A 265 -5.67 -8.14 20.00
C ARG A 265 -4.94 -7.49 18.82
N TYR A 266 -5.25 -6.21 18.54
CA TYR A 266 -4.87 -5.52 17.31
C TYR A 266 -3.74 -4.51 17.47
N HIS A 267 -3.09 -4.43 18.64
CA HIS A 267 -1.92 -3.56 18.87
C HIS A 267 -0.77 -3.82 17.87
N GLN A 268 -0.71 -5.04 17.34
CA GLN A 268 0.23 -5.44 16.28
C GLN A 268 0.04 -4.65 14.97
N TYR A 269 -1.12 -4.04 14.73
CA TYR A 269 -1.38 -3.11 13.62
C TYR A 269 -1.04 -1.66 14.02
N GLY A 270 0.03 -1.50 14.80
CA GLY A 270 0.23 -0.33 15.66
C GLY A 270 0.59 0.98 14.97
N GLN A 271 0.88 1.97 15.79
CA GLN A 271 1.16 3.34 15.40
C GLN A 271 2.62 3.68 15.70
N PRO A 272 3.43 4.07 14.70
CA PRO A 272 4.80 4.52 14.94
C PRO A 272 4.82 5.78 15.82
N PRO A 273 5.92 6.01 16.56
CA PRO A 273 6.05 7.18 17.43
C PRO A 273 6.01 8.48 16.60
N LEU A 274 5.65 9.58 17.25
CA LEU A 274 5.62 10.92 16.64
C LEU A 274 6.94 11.26 15.92
N GLY A 275 8.08 10.87 16.51
CA GLY A 275 9.40 11.10 15.94
C GLY A 275 9.57 10.57 14.52
N TYR A 276 8.88 9.50 14.15
CA TYR A 276 8.89 8.97 12.78
C TYR A 276 8.25 9.96 11.79
N PHE A 277 7.03 10.43 12.05
CA PHE A 277 6.38 11.37 11.14
C PHE A 277 7.12 12.71 11.07
N LEU A 278 7.64 13.19 12.20
CA LEU A 278 8.46 14.39 12.22
C LEU A 278 9.75 14.21 11.40
N ALA A 279 10.39 13.04 11.47
CA ALA A 279 11.56 12.73 10.64
C ALA A 279 11.21 12.69 9.14
N VAL A 280 10.06 12.12 8.77
CA VAL A 280 9.59 12.11 7.37
C VAL A 280 9.28 13.52 6.87
N ILE A 281 8.50 14.28 7.63
CA ILE A 281 8.13 15.67 7.31
C ILE A 281 9.39 16.52 7.15
N ALA A 282 10.39 16.36 8.04
CA ALA A 282 11.64 17.11 8.00
C ALA A 282 12.67 16.59 6.98
N SER A 283 12.48 15.39 6.41
CA SER A 283 13.46 14.78 5.51
C SER A 283 13.66 15.55 4.20
N LYS A 284 12.64 16.32 3.81
CA LYS A 284 12.51 16.97 2.50
C LYS A 284 11.70 18.26 2.61
N LYS A 285 11.81 19.12 1.59
CA LYS A 285 10.97 20.32 1.48
C LYS A 285 9.76 19.96 0.63
N TRP A 286 8.66 19.54 1.26
CA TRP A 286 7.43 19.19 0.58
C TRP A 286 6.73 20.44 0.00
N ASP A 287 6.15 20.32 -1.19
CA ASP A 287 5.33 21.39 -1.77
C ASP A 287 4.01 21.53 -1.03
N TYR A 288 3.45 20.39 -0.61
CA TYR A 288 2.18 20.29 0.08
C TYR A 288 2.14 19.04 0.97
N LEU A 289 1.57 19.19 2.17
CA LEU A 289 1.48 18.14 3.19
C LEU A 289 0.01 17.92 3.58
N SER A 290 -0.51 16.72 3.35
CA SER A 290 -1.81 16.30 3.89
C SER A 290 -1.62 15.35 5.05
N VAL A 291 -2.27 15.63 6.18
CA VAL A 291 -2.25 14.75 7.34
C VAL A 291 -3.64 14.14 7.52
N LEU A 292 -3.71 12.80 7.42
CA LEU A 292 -4.92 12.00 7.51
C LEU A 292 -4.92 11.20 8.80
N THR A 293 -6.09 11.11 9.45
CA THR A 293 -6.30 10.24 10.61
C THR A 293 -7.70 9.66 10.61
N SER A 294 -7.81 8.40 11.03
CA SER A 294 -9.10 7.69 11.01
C SER A 294 -10.00 8.06 12.20
N GLY A 295 -11.28 8.29 11.92
CA GLY A 295 -12.39 8.26 12.88
C GLY A 295 -12.72 9.58 13.59
N PRO A 296 -13.88 9.63 14.28
CA PRO A 296 -14.45 10.86 14.81
C PRO A 296 -13.71 11.40 16.04
N ASP A 297 -13.20 10.50 16.90
CA ASP A 297 -12.43 10.89 18.07
C ASP A 297 -10.92 10.93 17.74
N LYS A 298 -10.51 12.05 17.17
CA LYS A 298 -9.13 12.30 16.73
C LYS A 298 -8.17 12.53 17.90
N GLN A 299 -8.69 12.82 19.09
CA GLN A 299 -7.88 13.07 20.27
C GLN A 299 -7.33 11.77 20.88
N LEU A 300 -7.87 10.61 20.49
CA LEU A 300 -7.35 9.29 20.90
C LEU A 300 -5.90 9.06 20.45
N ASN A 301 -5.48 9.62 19.32
CA ASN A 301 -4.11 9.47 18.85
C ASN A 301 -3.27 10.70 19.27
N PRO A 302 -2.34 10.56 20.24
CA PRO A 302 -1.52 11.69 20.68
C PRO A 302 -0.58 12.21 19.58
N THR A 303 -0.17 11.36 18.62
CA THR A 303 0.67 11.78 17.48
C THR A 303 -0.07 12.78 16.58
N TYR A 304 -1.33 12.49 16.24
CA TYR A 304 -2.13 13.41 15.42
C TYR A 304 -2.35 14.75 16.14
N SER A 305 -2.70 14.70 17.43
CA SER A 305 -2.95 15.90 18.25
C SER A 305 -1.72 16.81 18.30
N VAL A 306 -0.51 16.25 18.46
CA VAL A 306 0.72 17.05 18.46
C VAL A 306 1.02 17.62 17.08
N ILE A 307 0.87 16.85 16.00
CA ILE A 307 1.10 17.36 14.63
C ILE A 307 0.10 18.49 14.30
N ALA A 308 -1.16 18.35 14.68
CA ALA A 308 -2.18 19.39 14.51
C ALA A 308 -1.80 20.68 15.25
N GLU A 309 -1.28 20.56 16.47
CA GLU A 309 -0.83 21.68 17.27
C GLU A 309 0.43 22.34 16.70
N LEU A 310 1.40 21.56 16.22
CA LEU A 310 2.58 22.08 15.51
C LEU A 310 2.19 22.84 14.25
N ASN A 311 1.19 22.33 13.50
CA ASN A 311 0.64 23.04 12.35
C ASN A 311 0.00 24.37 12.75
N ARG A 312 -0.85 24.36 13.80
CA ARG A 312 -1.52 25.55 14.32
C ARG A 312 -0.54 26.64 14.76
N GLN A 313 0.63 26.25 15.27
CA GLN A 313 1.71 27.15 15.66
C GLN A 313 2.61 27.58 14.48
N GLY A 314 2.36 27.09 13.26
CA GLY A 314 3.12 27.43 12.06
C GLY A 314 4.47 26.71 11.92
N PHE A 315 4.75 25.69 12.75
CA PHE A 315 6.03 24.97 12.71
C PHE A 315 6.16 24.02 11.51
N LEU A 316 5.05 23.63 10.88
CA LEU A 316 5.06 22.72 9.73
C LEU A 316 5.06 23.47 8.38
N GLY A 317 5.03 24.81 8.38
CA GLY A 317 4.95 25.64 7.18
C GLY A 317 3.53 26.08 6.83
N THR A 318 3.34 26.62 5.62
CA THR A 318 2.07 27.23 5.17
C THR A 318 1.19 26.30 4.33
N ASN A 319 1.76 25.23 3.76
CA ASN A 319 1.08 24.36 2.80
C ASN A 319 0.74 23.02 3.44
N VAL A 320 0.01 23.06 4.56
CA VAL A 320 -0.33 21.88 5.35
C VAL A 320 -1.83 21.80 5.55
N GLU A 321 -2.44 20.71 5.07
CA GLU A 321 -3.85 20.43 5.28
C GLU A 321 -4.04 19.35 6.35
N MET A 322 -4.71 19.75 7.43
CA MET A 322 -5.14 18.86 8.50
C MET A 322 -6.59 18.45 8.24
N HIS A 323 -6.83 17.31 7.59
CA HIS A 323 -8.17 16.93 7.17
C HIS A 323 -9.03 16.48 8.38
N LYS A 324 -10.15 17.19 8.61
CA LYS A 324 -11.01 17.00 9.79
C LYS A 324 -12.31 16.24 9.51
N ASP A 325 -12.97 16.49 8.38
CA ASP A 325 -14.31 15.96 8.13
C ASP A 325 -14.40 15.38 6.70
N ARG A 326 -13.73 14.25 6.49
CA ARG A 326 -13.72 13.54 5.20
C ARG A 326 -14.29 12.14 5.34
N SER A 327 -14.92 11.69 4.27
CA SER A 327 -15.27 10.28 4.08
C SER A 327 -14.01 9.44 3.92
N PHE A 328 -14.13 8.14 4.21
CA PHE A 328 -13.03 7.21 3.97
C PHE A 328 -12.63 7.15 2.49
N TRP A 329 -13.60 7.35 1.57
CA TRP A 329 -13.33 7.43 0.14
C TRP A 329 -12.34 8.55 -0.18
N GLU A 330 -12.61 9.75 0.30
CA GLU A 330 -11.78 10.91 0.03
C GLU A 330 -10.36 10.75 0.62
N ASP A 331 -10.24 10.20 1.83
CA ASP A 331 -8.94 9.87 2.43
C ASP A 331 -8.18 8.83 1.57
N LEU A 332 -8.88 7.79 1.10
CA LEU A 332 -8.31 6.77 0.24
C LEU A 332 -7.81 7.36 -1.09
N GLN A 333 -8.62 8.19 -1.74
CA GLN A 333 -8.26 8.87 -2.98
C GLN A 333 -7.03 9.77 -2.80
N ALA A 334 -6.97 10.55 -1.70
CA ALA A 334 -5.79 11.35 -1.41
C ALA A 334 -4.52 10.49 -1.26
N MET A 335 -4.62 9.33 -0.60
CA MET A 335 -3.49 8.41 -0.48
C MET A 335 -3.11 7.73 -1.81
N LEU A 336 -4.08 7.38 -2.65
CA LEU A 336 -3.83 6.79 -3.97
C LEU A 336 -3.15 7.78 -4.93
N CYS A 337 -3.50 9.06 -4.85
CA CYS A 337 -2.99 10.11 -5.74
C CYS A 337 -1.71 10.81 -5.27
N ALA A 338 -1.24 10.53 -4.04
CA ALA A 338 -0.06 11.18 -3.48
C ALA A 338 1.23 10.89 -4.28
N ASP A 339 2.16 11.86 -4.34
CA ASP A 339 3.52 11.61 -4.84
C ASP A 339 4.34 10.77 -3.85
N SER A 340 4.11 11.01 -2.55
CA SER A 340 4.80 10.37 -1.44
C SER A 340 3.82 9.98 -0.33
N LEU A 341 4.04 8.81 0.27
CA LEU A 341 3.21 8.30 1.37
C LEU A 341 4.03 8.00 2.62
N ALA A 342 3.63 8.56 3.76
CA ALA A 342 4.09 8.12 5.07
C ALA A 342 3.01 7.31 5.76
N LEU A 343 3.27 6.01 5.96
CA LEU A 343 2.25 5.07 6.39
C LEU A 343 2.40 4.69 7.87
N SER A 344 1.26 4.39 8.49
CA SER A 344 1.17 3.62 9.73
C SER A 344 1.05 2.12 9.42
N HIS A 345 1.17 1.26 10.44
CA HIS A 345 1.13 -0.18 10.24
C HIS A 345 -0.33 -0.64 10.06
N SER A 346 -0.75 -0.95 8.83
CA SER A 346 -2.16 -1.24 8.54
C SER A 346 -2.31 -2.13 7.31
N THR A 347 -3.34 -2.97 7.26
CA THR A 347 -3.68 -3.73 6.04
C THR A 347 -4.05 -2.82 4.87
N LEU A 348 -4.46 -1.58 5.14
CA LEU A 348 -4.65 -0.56 4.11
C LEU A 348 -3.32 -0.24 3.39
N SER A 349 -2.19 -0.32 4.10
CA SER A 349 -0.87 -0.06 3.52
C SER A 349 -0.56 -1.02 2.38
N ASN A 350 -1.05 -2.27 2.41
CA ASN A 350 -0.85 -3.22 1.31
C ASN A 350 -1.56 -2.77 0.02
N LEU A 351 -2.80 -2.29 0.14
CA LEU A 351 -3.55 -1.73 -0.99
C LEU A 351 -2.81 -0.53 -1.59
N LEU A 352 -2.35 0.40 -0.73
CA LEU A 352 -1.64 1.61 -1.16
C LEU A 352 -0.30 1.28 -1.81
N LEU A 353 0.46 0.35 -1.24
CA LEU A 353 1.74 -0.09 -1.82
C LEU A 353 1.57 -0.70 -3.21
N ALA A 354 0.49 -1.46 -3.42
CA ALA A 354 0.19 -2.09 -4.69
C ALA A 354 -0.31 -1.08 -5.73
N HIS A 355 -1.18 -0.14 -5.35
CA HIS A 355 -1.98 0.61 -6.32
C HIS A 355 -1.88 2.14 -6.26
N SER A 356 -1.18 2.72 -5.27
CA SER A 356 -0.93 4.16 -5.27
C SER A 356 0.01 4.60 -6.40
N ARG A 357 -0.19 5.83 -6.88
CA ARG A 357 0.73 6.55 -7.78
C ARG A 357 2.02 6.98 -7.09
N ALA A 358 2.09 6.87 -5.76
CA ALA A 358 3.26 7.28 -4.99
C ALA A 358 4.54 6.63 -5.51
N LYS A 359 5.53 7.48 -5.78
CA LYS A 359 6.87 7.06 -6.16
C LYS A 359 7.70 6.73 -4.93
N ARG A 360 7.35 7.37 -3.81
CA ARG A 360 8.09 7.30 -2.55
C ARG A 360 7.21 6.80 -1.41
N PHE A 361 7.70 5.78 -0.71
CA PHE A 361 7.04 5.24 0.47
C PHE A 361 7.94 5.34 1.69
N PHE A 362 7.41 5.88 2.78
CA PHE A 362 7.99 5.81 4.11
C PHE A 362 7.18 4.79 4.91
N LEU A 363 7.87 3.76 5.39
CA LEU A 363 7.32 2.62 6.09
C LEU A 363 7.62 2.73 7.59
N PRO A 364 6.68 2.32 8.46
CA PRO A 364 6.83 2.40 9.90
C PRO A 364 7.68 1.26 10.50
N TRP A 365 8.45 0.54 9.69
CA TRP A 365 9.37 -0.52 10.10
C TRP A 365 10.75 -0.30 9.49
N GLY A 366 11.77 -0.97 10.04
CA GLY A 366 13.14 -0.87 9.53
C GLY A 366 13.31 -1.57 8.17
N CYS A 367 14.41 -1.26 7.46
CA CYS A 367 14.69 -1.87 6.15
C CYS A 367 15.13 -3.33 6.22
N GLU A 368 15.50 -3.81 7.40
CA GLU A 368 15.90 -5.20 7.60
C GLU A 368 14.71 -6.14 7.37
N PRO A 369 14.93 -7.32 6.76
CA PRO A 369 13.93 -8.36 6.67
C PRO A 369 13.41 -8.66 8.07
N GLN A 370 12.14 -8.36 8.30
CA GLN A 370 11.51 -8.69 9.58
C GLN A 370 11.55 -10.21 9.73
N PRO A 371 12.16 -10.75 10.80
CA PRO A 371 12.24 -12.20 10.98
C PRO A 371 10.84 -12.79 10.95
N TRP A 372 10.68 -13.89 10.20
CA TRP A 372 9.42 -14.61 9.94
C TRP A 372 8.64 -15.01 11.21
N THR A 373 9.25 -14.86 12.38
CA THR A 373 8.70 -15.11 13.71
C THR A 373 7.91 -13.94 14.29
N LEU A 374 8.04 -12.72 13.74
CA LEU A 374 7.09 -11.65 14.04
C LEU A 374 5.74 -12.07 13.47
N LYS A 375 4.69 -12.02 14.30
CA LYS A 375 3.31 -12.48 14.03
C LYS A 375 2.59 -11.71 12.88
N LEU A 376 3.36 -11.08 12.01
CA LEU A 376 2.99 -10.09 11.01
C LEU A 376 3.26 -10.60 9.59
N ASN A 377 3.01 -11.89 9.33
CA ASN A 377 2.95 -12.53 7.99
C ASN A 377 1.96 -11.88 6.99
N ARG A 378 1.45 -10.68 7.29
CA ARG A 378 0.39 -9.97 6.55
C ARG A 378 0.90 -8.73 5.80
N PHE A 379 2.17 -8.38 5.91
CA PHE A 379 2.73 -7.16 5.33
C PHE A 379 3.87 -7.47 4.38
N VAL A 380 3.89 -6.77 3.25
CA VAL A 380 4.92 -6.92 2.22
C VAL A 380 6.26 -6.45 2.81
N ASN A 381 7.28 -7.31 2.79
CA ASN A 381 8.63 -6.96 3.22
C ASN A 381 9.15 -5.79 2.36
N ALA A 382 9.88 -4.84 2.95
CA ALA A 382 10.52 -3.73 2.24
C ALA A 382 11.32 -4.22 1.02
N SER A 383 11.99 -5.37 1.11
CA SER A 383 12.72 -5.97 -0.02
C SER A 383 11.81 -6.27 -1.22
N MET A 384 10.61 -6.81 -0.98
CA MET A 384 9.64 -7.06 -2.06
C MET A 384 9.08 -5.77 -2.64
N ILE A 385 8.84 -4.75 -1.79
CA ILE A 385 8.38 -3.44 -2.25
C ILE A 385 9.45 -2.80 -3.14
N CYS A 386 10.74 -2.96 -2.78
CA CYS A 386 11.86 -2.45 -3.55
C CYS A 386 11.97 -3.04 -4.96
N LEU A 387 11.41 -4.23 -5.22
CA LEU A 387 11.34 -4.80 -6.58
C LEU A 387 10.37 -4.07 -7.50
N GLN A 388 9.48 -3.27 -6.93
CA GLN A 388 8.34 -2.67 -7.62
C GLN A 388 8.31 -1.15 -7.48
N ARG A 389 8.98 -0.60 -6.46
CA ARG A 389 9.00 0.83 -6.16
C ARG A 389 10.45 1.32 -6.03
N PRO A 390 10.83 2.41 -6.73
CA PRO A 390 12.21 2.87 -6.78
C PRO A 390 12.70 3.54 -5.47
N GLU A 391 11.77 4.07 -4.68
CA GLU A 391 12.08 4.85 -3.48
C GLU A 391 11.28 4.37 -2.26
N VAL A 392 11.83 3.40 -1.54
CA VAL A 392 11.27 2.92 -0.27
C VAL A 392 12.22 3.29 0.87
N TYR A 393 11.65 3.84 1.94
CA TYR A 393 12.34 4.23 3.15
C TYR A 393 11.71 3.55 4.35
N GLY A 394 12.52 3.14 5.31
CA GLY A 394 12.11 2.57 6.59
C GLY A 394 12.60 3.42 7.76
N ILE A 395 12.15 3.08 8.96
CA ILE A 395 12.63 3.71 10.20
C ILE A 395 14.10 3.32 10.43
N ASP A 396 14.94 4.30 10.73
CA ASP A 396 16.26 4.11 11.33
C ASP A 396 16.09 4.22 12.85
N TRP A 397 16.17 3.10 13.55
CA TRP A 397 16.00 3.05 15.00
C TRP A 397 17.35 3.30 15.70
N ARG A 398 17.37 4.13 16.76
CA ARG A 398 18.52 4.28 17.67
C ARG A 398 18.73 3.04 18.53
N THR A 399 17.62 2.39 18.89
CA THR A 399 17.55 1.18 19.70
C THR A 399 16.97 0.03 18.87
N THR A 400 16.71 -1.12 19.47
CA THR A 400 15.90 -2.16 18.83
C THR A 400 14.45 -1.68 18.72
N SER A 401 13.74 -2.06 17.65
CA SER A 401 12.30 -1.78 17.50
C SER A 401 11.47 -2.27 18.68
N ASP A 402 11.90 -3.37 19.29
CA ASP A 402 11.26 -4.00 20.47
C ASP A 402 11.31 -3.12 21.72
N ALA A 403 12.11 -2.04 21.72
CA ALA A 403 12.12 -1.06 22.80
C ALA A 403 10.90 -0.13 22.76
N TYR A 404 10.17 -0.07 21.65
CA TYR A 404 8.95 0.72 21.50
C TYR A 404 7.72 -0.14 21.77
N THR A 405 7.22 -0.07 23.01
CA THR A 405 6.30 -1.07 23.57
C THR A 405 4.86 -0.95 23.05
N VAL A 406 4.54 0.16 22.37
CA VAL A 406 3.22 0.41 21.75
C VAL A 406 2.86 -0.63 20.69
N TYR A 407 3.85 -1.28 20.08
CA TYR A 407 3.61 -2.38 19.13
C TYR A 407 3.20 -3.69 19.82
N ASP A 408 3.55 -3.87 21.08
CA ASP A 408 3.27 -5.09 21.85
C ASP A 408 1.94 -5.00 22.58
N SER A 409 1.66 -3.86 23.20
CA SER A 409 0.45 -3.63 24.00
C SER A 409 0.08 -2.15 24.02
N TRP A 410 -1.18 -1.86 24.39
CA TRP A 410 -1.63 -0.50 24.64
C TRP A 410 -2.12 -0.34 26.08
N ASP A 411 -1.38 0.44 26.86
CA ASP A 411 -1.77 1.04 28.12
C ASP A 411 -1.72 2.57 27.97
N PRO A 412 -2.87 3.27 27.98
CA PRO A 412 -2.92 4.72 27.85
C PRO A 412 -2.01 5.47 28.83
N ASN A 413 -1.77 4.93 30.03
CA ASN A 413 -0.99 5.63 31.06
C ASN A 413 0.50 5.69 30.76
N SER A 414 1.04 4.63 30.14
CA SER A 414 2.47 4.51 29.83
C SER A 414 2.75 4.82 28.36
N ASN A 415 1.92 4.32 27.45
CA ASN A 415 2.19 4.38 26.02
C ASN A 415 1.85 5.74 25.39
N MET A 416 0.88 6.51 25.91
CA MET A 416 0.58 7.83 25.33
C MET A 416 1.80 8.76 25.36
N MET A 417 2.52 8.77 26.49
CA MET A 417 3.74 9.56 26.62
C MET A 417 4.85 9.00 25.73
N GLU A 418 5.06 7.68 25.75
CA GLU A 418 6.05 7.01 24.89
C GLU A 418 5.88 7.37 23.41
N MET A 419 4.65 7.36 22.89
CA MET A 419 4.37 7.75 21.50
C MET A 419 4.85 9.16 21.15
N VAL A 420 4.75 10.11 22.10
CA VAL A 420 5.08 11.52 21.88
C VAL A 420 6.56 11.79 22.10
N VAL A 421 7.15 11.20 23.14
CA VAL A 421 8.51 11.54 23.59
C VAL A 421 9.57 10.49 23.27
N SER A 422 9.21 9.37 22.63
CA SER A 422 10.19 8.34 22.26
C SER A 422 11.31 8.94 21.41
N ASP A 423 12.53 8.78 21.89
CA ASP A 423 13.77 9.14 21.20
C ASP A 423 14.33 7.97 20.37
N ALA A 424 13.61 6.84 20.33
CA ALA A 424 14.03 5.61 19.65
C ALA A 424 14.18 5.79 18.13
N VAL A 425 13.59 6.83 17.53
CA VAL A 425 13.75 7.13 16.10
C VAL A 425 15.01 8.00 15.88
N LYS A 426 15.96 7.47 15.12
CA LYS A 426 17.14 8.21 14.64
C LYS A 426 16.81 9.05 13.41
N GLY A 427 15.99 8.50 12.52
CA GLY A 427 15.58 9.12 11.27
C GLY A 427 14.86 8.13 10.35
N VAL A 428 14.92 8.39 9.05
CA VAL A 428 14.50 7.47 8.00
C VAL A 428 15.69 7.08 7.14
N GLN A 429 15.71 5.84 6.69
CA GLN A 429 16.78 5.26 5.87
C GLN A 429 16.20 4.64 4.60
N ARG A 430 16.94 4.72 3.49
CA ARG A 430 16.54 4.10 2.22
C ARG A 430 16.73 2.58 2.32
N CYS A 431 15.72 1.82 1.89
CA CYS A 431 15.75 0.37 1.93
C CYS A 431 16.23 -0.26 0.63
N CYS A 432 15.92 0.37 -0.51
CA CYS A 432 16.30 -0.13 -1.82
C CYS A 432 17.68 0.42 -2.16
N ASN A 433 18.67 -0.47 -2.30
CA ASN A 433 20.04 -0.15 -2.70
C ASN A 433 20.22 -0.24 -4.20
#